data_AF-A0A532D9Y0-F1
#
_entry.id   AF-A0A532D9Y0-F1
#
_cell.length_a   1.000
_cell.length_b   1.000
_cell.length_c   1.000
_cell.angle_alpha   90.00
_cell.angle_beta   90.00
_cell.angle_gamma   90.00
#
_symmetry.space_group_name_H-M   'P 1'
#
loop_
_entity.id
_entity.type
_entity.pdbx_description
1 polymer ?
#
loop_
_entity_poly.entity_id
_entity_poly.type
_entity_poly.pdbx_seq_one_letter_code
_entity_poly.pdbx_strand_id
1 'polypeptide(L)'
;MTTSKTRKPVTVRTAEDLGRALGLSVADTAEMEFRSELTVALAKIIQAGQFTHAEIAKKAGTSRTRVTAIANGNTHGVSTDVLIRVLAATGHRAEIRVKRAAA
;
A
#
# COMPACT_ATOMS: atom_id res chain seq x y z
N MET A 1 -11.81 -28.65 30.53
CA MET A 1 -11.39 -28.23 29.17
C MET A 1 -12.59 -27.61 28.49
N THR A 2 -12.70 -26.28 28.49
CA THR A 2 -13.83 -25.56 27.89
C THR A 2 -13.64 -25.50 26.38
N THR A 3 -14.57 -26.11 25.65
CA THR A 3 -14.65 -26.17 24.20
C THR A 3 -14.69 -24.76 23.60
N SER A 4 -13.66 -24.42 22.83
CA SER A 4 -13.60 -23.20 22.02
C SER A 4 -14.80 -23.15 21.07
N LYS A 5 -15.66 -22.13 21.21
CA LYS A 5 -16.72 -21.83 20.23
C LYS A 5 -16.06 -21.59 18.88
N THR A 6 -16.25 -22.50 17.92
CA THR A 6 -15.87 -22.32 16.52
C THR A 6 -16.54 -21.07 15.98
N ARG A 7 -15.79 -19.97 15.81
CA ARG A 7 -16.27 -18.75 15.17
C ARG A 7 -16.55 -19.07 13.70
N LYS A 8 -17.73 -18.69 13.20
CA LYS A 8 -18.06 -18.79 11.77
C LYS A 8 -17.07 -17.92 10.97
N PRO A 9 -16.51 -18.42 9.85
CA PRO A 9 -15.63 -17.62 9.02
C PRO A 9 -16.41 -16.45 8.41
N VAL A 10 -15.76 -15.28 8.33
CA VAL A 10 -16.30 -14.09 7.66
C VAL A 10 -15.64 -13.98 6.30
N THR A 11 -16.44 -13.88 5.23
CA THR A 11 -15.95 -13.67 3.86
C THR A 11 -16.18 -12.20 3.48
N VAL A 12 -15.14 -11.54 2.99
CA VAL A 12 -15.15 -10.14 2.56
C VAL A 12 -14.73 -10.04 1.09
N ARG A 13 -15.25 -9.04 0.36
CA ARG A 13 -14.94 -8.86 -1.08
C ARG A 13 -14.40 -7.49 -1.45
N THR A 14 -14.52 -6.52 -0.56
CA THR A 14 -14.02 -5.14 -0.75
C THR A 14 -13.11 -4.76 0.41
N ALA A 15 -12.27 -3.74 0.22
CA ALA A 15 -11.47 -3.18 1.31
C ALA A 15 -12.37 -2.66 2.44
N GLU A 16 -13.53 -2.09 2.08
CA GLU A 16 -14.54 -1.61 3.02
C GLU A 16 -15.12 -2.74 3.91
N ASP A 17 -15.48 -3.89 3.31
CA ASP A 17 -15.95 -5.06 4.05
C ASP A 17 -14.87 -5.59 4.99
N LEU A 18 -13.61 -5.61 4.52
CA LEU A 18 -12.47 -6.03 5.32
C LEU A 18 -12.24 -5.07 6.50
N GLY A 19 -12.28 -3.76 6.26
CA GLY A 19 -12.15 -2.74 7.29
C GLY A 19 -13.21 -2.89 8.38
N ARG A 20 -14.47 -3.07 7.99
CA ARG A 20 -15.57 -3.37 8.93
C ARG A 20 -15.33 -4.64 9.72
N ALA A 21 -14.93 -5.73 9.06
CA ALA A 21 -14.68 -7.02 9.71
C ALA A 21 -13.53 -6.95 10.72
N LEU A 22 -12.56 -6.05 10.49
CA LEU A 22 -11.42 -5.79 11.38
C LEU A 22 -11.69 -4.69 12.42
N GLY A 23 -12.85 -4.03 12.38
CA GLY A 23 -13.19 -2.93 13.30
C GLY A 23 -12.41 -1.63 13.04
N LEU A 24 -11.94 -1.41 11.81
CA LEU A 24 -11.23 -0.21 11.39
C LEU A 24 -12.19 0.94 11.11
N SER A 25 -11.71 2.18 11.29
CA SER A 25 -12.48 3.34 10.87
C SER A 25 -12.56 3.43 9.34
N VAL A 26 -13.55 4.18 8.83
CA VAL A 26 -13.67 4.48 7.40
C VAL A 26 -12.40 5.18 6.89
N ALA A 27 -11.82 6.08 7.70
CA ALA A 27 -10.61 6.81 7.35
C ALA A 27 -9.40 5.87 7.22
N ASP A 28 -9.19 4.99 8.21
CA ASP A 28 -8.08 4.03 8.17
C ASP A 28 -8.22 3.08 6.99
N THR A 29 -9.44 2.59 6.74
CA THR A 29 -9.72 1.68 5.63
C THR A 29 -9.42 2.34 4.28
N ALA A 30 -9.85 3.59 4.10
CA ALA A 30 -9.59 4.35 2.88
C ALA A 30 -8.09 4.64 2.67
N GLU A 31 -7.37 5.02 3.75
CA GLU A 31 -5.92 5.21 3.67
C GLU A 31 -5.21 3.90 3.31
N MET A 32 -5.57 2.79 3.96
CA MET A 32 -4.97 1.49 3.72
C MET A 32 -5.23 0.97 2.31
N GLU A 33 -6.45 1.14 1.79
CA GLU A 33 -6.80 0.78 0.42
C GLU A 33 -5.94 1.56 -0.58
N PHE A 34 -5.93 2.89 -0.49
CA PHE A 34 -5.14 3.75 -1.37
C PHE A 34 -3.65 3.41 -1.32
N ARG A 35 -3.12 3.22 -0.11
CA ARG A 35 -1.71 2.86 0.08
C ARG A 35 -1.38 1.47 -0.47
N SER A 36 -2.30 0.52 -0.36
CA SER A 36 -2.15 -0.83 -0.91
C SER A 36 -2.07 -0.79 -2.43
N GLU A 37 -2.99 -0.08 -3.09
CA GLU A 37 -2.98 0.12 -4.55
C GLU A 37 -1.66 0.74 -5.03
N LEU A 38 -1.22 1.82 -4.37
CA LEU A 38 0.05 2.49 -4.67
C LEU A 38 1.26 1.55 -4.47
N THR A 39 1.25 0.75 -3.39
CA THR A 39 2.33 -0.19 -3.09
C THR A 39 2.42 -1.28 -4.16
N VAL A 40 1.29 -1.85 -4.57
CA VAL A 40 1.25 -2.88 -5.62
C VAL A 40 1.73 -2.32 -6.95
N ALA A 41 1.30 -1.11 -7.32
CA ALA A 41 1.76 -0.45 -8.54
C ALA A 41 3.27 -0.20 -8.51
N LEU A 42 3.80 0.33 -7.39
CA LEU A 42 5.23 0.56 -7.20
C LEU A 42 6.06 -0.71 -7.28
N ALA A 43 5.63 -1.78 -6.60
CA ALA A 43 6.35 -3.06 -6.63
C ALA A 43 6.49 -3.58 -8.06
N LYS A 44 5.40 -3.52 -8.85
CA LYS A 44 5.41 -3.91 -10.27
C LYS A 44 6.36 -3.05 -11.11
N ILE A 45 6.32 -1.72 -10.95
CA ILE A 45 7.18 -0.78 -11.68
C ILE A 45 8.65 -1.03 -11.37
N ILE A 46 8.99 -1.18 -10.09
CA ILE A 46 10.37 -1.41 -9.65
C ILE A 46 10.88 -2.77 -10.19
N GLN A 47 10.04 -3.81 -10.15
CA GLN A 47 10.37 -5.14 -10.67
C GLN A 47 10.51 -5.18 -12.20
N ALA A 48 9.72 -4.40 -12.93
CA ALA A 48 9.78 -4.33 -14.40
C ALA A 48 11.06 -3.64 -14.94
N GLY A 49 11.77 -2.90 -14.09
CA GLY A 49 13.19 -2.60 -14.27
C GLY A 49 13.55 -1.60 -15.37
N GLN A 50 13.71 -0.33 -14.97
CA GLN A 50 14.48 0.68 -15.73
C GLN A 50 15.57 1.34 -14.89
N PHE A 51 15.46 1.27 -13.56
CA PHE A 51 16.41 1.86 -12.61
C PHE A 51 16.73 0.84 -11.51
N THR A 52 17.96 0.86 -11.03
CA THR A 52 18.37 0.11 -9.84
C THR A 52 17.73 0.70 -8.58
N HIS A 53 17.61 -0.09 -7.51
CA HIS A 53 17.10 0.40 -6.23
C HIS A 53 17.93 1.59 -5.68
N ALA A 54 19.24 1.62 -5.98
CA ALA A 54 20.12 2.71 -5.54
C ALA A 54 19.82 4.03 -6.29
N GLU A 55 19.58 3.96 -7.61
CA GLU A 55 19.21 5.13 -8.41
C GLU A 55 17.84 5.69 -8.01
N ILE A 56 16.86 4.81 -7.78
CA ILE A 56 15.54 5.19 -7.30
C ILE A 56 15.66 5.88 -5.93
N ALA A 57 16.43 5.29 -5.01
CA ALA A 57 16.63 5.85 -3.67
C ALA A 57 17.24 7.26 -3.72
N LYS A 58 18.27 7.44 -4.56
CA LYS A 58 18.93 8.74 -4.77
C LYS A 58 17.94 9.78 -5.32
N LYS A 59 17.17 9.43 -6.35
CA LYS A 59 16.18 10.33 -6.96
C LYS A 59 15.02 10.67 -6.01
N ALA A 60 14.57 9.70 -5.21
CA ALA A 60 13.45 9.87 -4.28
C ALA A 60 13.83 10.55 -2.95
N GLY A 61 15.13 10.74 -2.68
CA GLY A 61 15.62 11.26 -1.40
C GLY A 61 15.31 10.32 -0.24
N THR A 62 15.53 9.01 -0.43
CA THR A 62 15.29 7.99 0.60
C THR A 62 16.40 6.93 0.61
N SER A 63 16.31 5.95 1.52
CA SER A 63 17.32 4.88 1.61
C SER A 63 17.08 3.76 0.61
N ARG A 64 18.16 3.14 0.12
CA ARG A 64 18.09 1.94 -0.73
C ARG A 64 17.31 0.81 -0.05
N THR A 65 17.49 0.61 1.26
CA THR A 65 16.76 -0.41 2.03
C THR A 65 15.25 -0.18 1.98
N ARG A 66 14.80 1.08 2.02
CA ARG A 66 13.38 1.40 1.90
C ARG A 66 12.83 1.07 0.52
N VAL A 67 13.59 1.36 -0.55
CA VAL A 67 13.22 0.98 -1.91
C VAL A 67 13.11 -0.54 -2.06
N THR A 68 14.06 -1.30 -1.51
CA THR A 68 13.98 -2.77 -1.49
C THR A 68 12.74 -3.27 -0.73
N ALA A 69 12.42 -2.67 0.42
CA ALA A 69 11.21 -3.04 1.17
C ALA A 69 9.94 -2.79 0.35
N ILE A 70 9.84 -1.62 -0.31
CA ILE A 70 8.72 -1.28 -1.20
C ILE A 70 8.61 -2.27 -2.36
N ALA A 71 9.73 -2.64 -3.00
CA ALA A 71 9.75 -3.63 -4.09
C ALA A 71 9.23 -5.01 -3.65
N ASN A 72 9.36 -5.33 -2.36
CA ASN A 72 8.85 -6.56 -1.74
C ASN A 72 7.44 -6.38 -1.13
N GLY A 73 6.76 -5.25 -1.39
CA GLY A 73 5.43 -4.96 -0.85
C GLY A 73 5.41 -4.58 0.63
N ASN A 74 6.56 -4.42 1.28
CA ASN A 74 6.66 -4.00 2.67
C ASN A 74 6.81 -2.47 2.76
N THR A 75 5.72 -1.79 3.12
CA THR A 75 5.68 -0.34 3.31
C THR A 75 5.48 0.07 4.76
N HIS A 76 5.72 -0.84 5.70
CA HIS A 76 5.69 -0.53 7.13
C HIS A 76 6.72 0.56 7.47
N GLY A 77 6.30 1.59 8.22
CA GLY A 77 7.15 2.74 8.55
C GLY A 77 7.53 3.63 7.35
N VAL A 78 6.90 3.43 6.19
CA VAL A 78 7.03 4.30 5.01
C VAL A 78 5.80 5.19 4.93
N SER A 79 5.98 6.49 4.84
CA SER A 79 4.86 7.41 4.68
C SER A 79 4.40 7.46 3.21
N THR A 80 3.15 7.86 2.99
CA THR A 80 2.55 7.91 1.65
C THR A 80 3.29 8.91 0.73
N ASP A 81 3.79 10.03 1.26
CA ASP A 81 4.60 10.99 0.50
C ASP A 81 5.93 10.39 0.01
N VAL A 82 6.53 9.48 0.77
CA VAL A 82 7.75 8.77 0.33
C VAL A 82 7.40 7.80 -0.80
N LEU A 83 6.28 7.09 -0.71
CA LEU A 83 5.82 6.22 -1.81
C LEU A 83 5.60 7.04 -3.10
N ILE A 84 4.97 8.20 -3.00
CA ILE A 84 4.76 9.11 -4.14
C ILE A 84 6.10 9.61 -4.73
N ARG A 85 7.09 9.96 -3.89
CA ARG A 85 8.43 10.34 -4.36
C ARG A 85 9.16 9.20 -5.05
N VAL A 86 9.03 7.98 -4.55
CA VAL A 86 9.57 6.77 -5.18
C VAL A 86 8.90 6.52 -6.53
N LEU A 87 7.59 6.73 -6.65
CA LEU A 87 6.88 6.64 -7.93
C LEU A 87 7.44 7.66 -8.93
N ALA A 88 7.55 8.93 -8.53
CA ALA A 88 8.14 9.99 -9.35
C ALA A 88 9.58 9.68 -9.79
N ALA A 89 10.40 9.09 -8.90
CA ALA A 89 11.77 8.70 -9.20
C ALA A 89 11.91 7.61 -10.28
N THR A 90 10.84 6.85 -10.52
CA THR A 90 10.76 5.84 -11.60
C THR A 90 10.23 6.43 -12.91
N GLY A 91 9.98 7.74 -12.99
CA GLY A 91 9.43 8.40 -14.18
C GLY A 91 7.90 8.29 -14.31
N HIS A 92 7.22 7.80 -13.27
CA HIS A 92 5.77 7.65 -13.24
C HIS A 92 5.12 8.75 -12.41
N ARG A 93 3.84 9.03 -12.65
CA ARG A 93 3.05 10.01 -11.90
C ARG A 93 1.75 9.39 -11.44
N ALA A 94 1.32 9.72 -10.22
CA ALA A 94 -0.01 9.38 -9.74
C ALA A 94 -1.04 10.39 -10.24
N GLU A 95 -2.20 9.90 -10.66
CA GLU A 95 -3.39 10.70 -10.95
C GLU A 95 -4.40 10.54 -9.82
N ILE A 96 -5.06 11.63 -9.42
CA ILE A 96 -6.06 11.60 -8.37
C ILE A 96 -7.44 11.57 -9.01
N ARG A 97 -8.22 10.54 -8.66
CA ARG A 97 -9.65 10.49 -8.94
C ARG A 97 -10.42 10.43 -7.63
N VAL A 98 -11.18 11.47 -7.36
CA VAL A 98 -12.04 11.53 -6.17
C VAL A 98 -13.42 10.98 -6.52
N LYS A 99 -13.92 10.07 -5.69
CA LYS A 99 -15.29 9.55 -5.75
C LYS A 99 -15.98 9.85 -4.42
N ARG A 100 -17.31 9.95 -4.46
CA ARG A 100 -18.10 10.02 -3.22
C ARG A 100 -17.96 8.67 -2.49
N ALA A 101 -17.54 8.71 -1.23
CA ALA A 101 -17.53 7.51 -0.39
C ALA A 101 -18.97 7.00 -0.23
N ALA A 102 -19.16 5.68 -0.23
CA ALA A 102 -20.43 5.10 0.19
C ALA A 102 -20.68 5.52 1.65
N ALA A 103 -21.87 6.07 1.90
CA ALA A 103 -22.32 6.48 3.23
C ALA A 103 -22.71 5.25 4.06
#